data_AF-A0A7W0PQ54-F1
#
_entry.id   AF-A0A7W0PQ54-F1
#
_cell.length_a   1.000
_cell.length_b   1.000
_cell.length_c   1.000
_cell.angle_alpha   90.00
_cell.angle_beta   90.00
_cell.angle_gamma   90.00
#
_symmetry.space_group_name_H-M   'P 1'
#
loop_
_entity.id
_entity.type
_entity.pdbx_description
1 polymer ?
#
loop_
_entity_poly.entity_id
_entity_poly.type
_entity_poly.pdbx_seq_one_letter_code
_entity_poly.pdbx_strand_id
1 'polypeptide(L)'
;MASPVTPDRTVTASAELVVPGWPYDRPGYESLAAAAQGEGSRWNVPGVAVGIMHRGEIQTTSAGLANLVTRQPMTDDTISQIGSISKVFTATLAMILVEEGLLDLDRPVVTWVPDLPLADESARTTITLRHLLSHTAGFEGDRFIDYGRGDDSLANAVAAFGTLRQWTAPGELWSYSNAGYYLTSRIIEIAAGRPFETIFRERLVEPLGLRTAFFFAEDVITWPHAVGHYLMRRE
;
A
#
# COMPACT_ATOMS: atom_id res chain seq x y z
N MET A 1 -1.39 -60.66 -21.25
CA MET A 1 -0.86 -61.32 -20.03
C MET A 1 0.58 -60.90 -19.85
N ALA A 2 0.83 -60.02 -18.87
CA ALA A 2 2.07 -59.89 -18.11
C ALA A 2 1.77 -58.83 -17.04
N SER A 3 1.90 -59.25 -15.78
CA SER A 3 1.48 -58.54 -14.56
C SER A 3 2.24 -57.23 -14.32
N PRO A 4 1.66 -56.29 -13.54
CA PRO A 4 2.35 -55.07 -13.12
C PRO A 4 3.38 -55.39 -12.03
N VAL A 5 4.57 -54.80 -12.16
CA VAL A 5 5.62 -54.80 -11.12
C VAL A 5 5.37 -53.60 -10.21
N THR A 6 4.99 -53.86 -8.96
CA THR A 6 5.08 -52.89 -7.86
C THR A 6 6.53 -52.72 -7.41
N PRO A 7 6.99 -51.50 -7.15
CA PRO A 7 8.02 -51.26 -6.15
C PRO A 7 7.33 -50.81 -4.85
N ASP A 8 7.35 -51.71 -3.87
CA ASP A 8 7.19 -51.37 -2.46
C ASP A 8 8.45 -50.63 -1.99
N ARG A 9 8.29 -49.35 -1.67
CA ARG A 9 9.23 -48.60 -0.82
C ARG A 9 8.42 -47.66 0.05
N THR A 10 7.98 -48.18 1.19
CA THR A 10 7.80 -47.36 2.40
C THR A 10 9.06 -46.55 2.66
N VAL A 11 9.05 -45.26 2.33
CA VAL A 11 10.01 -44.29 2.84
C VAL A 11 9.49 -43.82 4.18
N THR A 12 10.04 -44.41 5.23
CA THR A 12 9.96 -43.88 6.59
C THR A 12 10.48 -42.45 6.61
N ALA A 13 9.68 -41.54 7.17
CA ALA A 13 10.06 -40.16 7.41
C ALA A 13 11.34 -40.09 8.26
N SER A 14 12.34 -39.33 7.80
CA SER A 14 13.33 -38.74 8.71
C SER A 14 14.18 -37.71 7.98
N ALA A 15 13.79 -36.45 8.12
CA ALA A 15 14.62 -35.28 8.42
C ALA A 15 13.86 -34.06 7.90
N GLU A 16 12.95 -33.53 8.72
CA GLU A 16 12.52 -32.15 8.53
C GLU A 16 13.78 -31.28 8.54
N LEU A 17 14.00 -30.58 7.43
CA LEU A 17 14.92 -29.46 7.38
C LEU A 17 14.37 -28.40 8.34
N VAL A 18 14.83 -28.43 9.59
CA VAL A 18 14.58 -27.36 10.55
C VAL A 18 15.42 -26.17 10.09
N VAL A 19 14.79 -25.27 9.36
CA VAL A 19 15.32 -23.93 9.08
C VAL A 19 15.00 -23.07 10.30
N PRO A 20 15.99 -22.60 11.08
CA PRO A 20 15.71 -21.74 12.22
C PRO A 20 15.11 -20.40 11.76
N GLY A 21 13.94 -20.07 12.30
CA GLY A 21 13.68 -18.70 12.77
C GLY A 21 13.22 -17.63 11.77
N TRP A 22 12.37 -17.93 10.80
CA TRP A 22 11.28 -17.05 10.32
C TRP A 22 10.42 -17.81 9.30
N PRO A 23 9.11 -18.03 9.51
CA PRO A 23 8.26 -17.63 10.63
C PRO A 23 7.63 -18.86 11.32
N TYR A 24 8.41 -19.62 12.11
CA TYR A 24 7.92 -20.85 12.75
C TYR A 24 7.87 -20.83 14.28
N ASP A 25 8.43 -19.81 14.96
CA ASP A 25 8.20 -19.57 16.40
C ASP A 25 6.94 -18.73 16.64
N ARG A 26 5.80 -19.26 16.21
CA ARG A 26 4.48 -18.64 16.46
C ARG A 26 3.77 -19.47 17.52
N PRO A 27 3.25 -18.87 18.60
CA PRO A 27 2.35 -19.59 19.50
C PRO A 27 1.15 -20.15 18.71
N GLY A 28 0.73 -21.36 19.06
CA GLY A 28 -0.57 -21.86 18.61
C GLY A 28 -1.66 -21.07 19.32
N TYR A 29 -2.59 -20.50 18.55
CA TYR A 29 -3.75 -19.79 19.10
C TYR A 29 -5.03 -20.57 18.82
N GLU A 30 -5.87 -20.72 19.84
CA GLU A 30 -7.13 -21.47 19.74
C GLU A 30 -8.22 -20.72 18.97
N SER A 31 -8.03 -19.41 18.72
CA SER A 31 -8.96 -18.57 17.98
C SER A 31 -8.26 -17.34 17.39
N LEU A 32 -8.92 -16.67 16.43
CA LEU A 32 -8.46 -15.40 15.87
C LEU A 32 -8.32 -14.30 16.95
N ALA A 33 -9.25 -14.26 17.91
CA ALA A 33 -9.22 -13.30 19.02
C ALA A 33 -8.00 -13.54 19.93
N ALA A 34 -7.71 -14.80 20.26
CA ALA A 34 -6.52 -15.17 21.02
C ALA A 34 -5.23 -14.80 20.27
N ALA A 35 -5.20 -14.99 18.94
CA ALA A 35 -4.07 -14.59 18.11
C ALA A 35 -3.87 -13.07 18.09
N ALA A 36 -4.95 -12.29 17.90
CA ALA A 36 -4.90 -10.83 17.90
C ALA A 36 -4.36 -10.29 19.23
N GLN A 37 -4.89 -10.77 20.37
CA GLN A 37 -4.43 -10.37 21.69
C GLN A 37 -2.98 -10.82 21.97
N GLY A 38 -2.67 -12.08 21.65
CA GLY A 38 -1.35 -12.68 21.89
C GLY A 38 -0.24 -12.01 21.09
N GLU A 39 -0.43 -11.85 19.78
CA GLU A 39 0.55 -11.16 18.94
C GLU A 39 0.62 -9.67 19.25
N GLY A 40 -0.50 -9.01 19.51
CA GLY A 40 -0.51 -7.60 19.91
C GLY A 40 0.34 -7.37 21.17
N SER A 41 0.20 -8.24 22.17
CA SER A 41 1.01 -8.21 23.38
C SER A 41 2.49 -8.52 23.09
N ARG A 42 2.77 -9.56 22.30
CA ARG A 42 4.13 -10.02 21.97
C ARG A 42 4.95 -8.94 21.27
N TRP A 43 4.32 -8.16 20.39
CA TRP A 43 4.96 -7.11 19.61
C TRP A 43 4.79 -5.70 20.18
N ASN A 44 4.22 -5.57 21.38
CA ASN A 44 3.91 -4.28 22.01
C ASN A 44 3.08 -3.37 21.10
N VAL A 45 2.12 -3.94 20.37
CA VAL A 45 1.15 -3.21 19.55
C VAL A 45 -0.01 -2.79 20.45
N PRO A 46 -0.28 -1.48 20.62
CA PRO A 46 -1.30 -1.00 21.55
C PRO A 46 -2.70 -1.55 21.28
N GLY A 47 -3.07 -1.68 20.00
CA GLY A 47 -4.31 -2.29 19.58
C GLY A 47 -4.23 -2.78 18.14
N VAL A 48 -5.00 -3.83 17.84
CA VAL A 48 -5.06 -4.47 16.53
C VAL A 48 -6.51 -4.81 16.20
N ALA A 49 -6.88 -4.63 14.94
CA ALA A 49 -8.11 -5.16 14.37
C ALA A 49 -7.73 -6.12 13.23
N VAL A 50 -8.40 -7.26 13.15
CA VAL A 50 -8.14 -8.32 12.17
C VAL A 50 -9.45 -8.74 11.54
N GLY A 51 -9.48 -8.81 10.21
CA GLY A 51 -10.59 -9.37 9.43
C GLY A 51 -10.11 -10.50 8.53
N ILE A 52 -10.85 -11.60 8.50
CA ILE A 52 -10.62 -12.73 7.59
C ILE A 52 -11.88 -12.93 6.77
N MET A 53 -11.74 -12.95 5.45
CA MET A 53 -12.78 -13.39 4.53
C MET A 53 -12.39 -14.74 3.93
N HIS A 54 -13.22 -15.76 4.12
CA HIS A 54 -12.99 -17.09 3.55
C HIS A 54 -14.31 -17.70 3.09
N ARG A 55 -14.38 -18.06 1.81
CA ARG A 55 -15.59 -18.66 1.18
C ARG A 55 -16.88 -17.84 1.40
N GLY A 56 -16.77 -16.51 1.37
CA GLY A 56 -17.89 -15.60 1.55
C GLY A 56 -18.27 -15.32 3.01
N GLU A 57 -17.63 -15.99 3.96
CA GLU A 57 -17.80 -15.71 5.39
C GLU A 57 -16.74 -14.72 5.85
N ILE A 58 -17.16 -13.76 6.68
CA ILE A 58 -16.29 -12.75 7.27
C ILE A 58 -16.27 -12.95 8.77
N GLN A 59 -15.05 -13.04 9.32
CA GLN A 59 -14.81 -13.01 10.76
C GLN A 59 -13.91 -11.83 11.09
N THR A 60 -14.31 -11.03 12.07
CA THR A 60 -13.51 -9.92 12.60
C THR A 60 -13.21 -10.11 14.09
N THR A 61 -12.12 -9.51 14.54
CA THR A 61 -11.82 -9.36 15.97
C THR A 61 -10.92 -8.15 16.16
N SER A 62 -11.06 -7.51 17.31
CA SER A 62 -10.14 -6.49 17.78
C SER A 62 -9.59 -6.82 19.16
N ALA A 63 -8.42 -6.26 19.49
CA ALA A 63 -7.82 -6.36 20.81
C ALA A 63 -7.04 -5.08 21.14
N GLY A 64 -6.98 -4.73 22.42
CA GLY A 64 -6.19 -3.61 22.92
C GLY A 64 -6.87 -2.24 22.76
N LEU A 65 -6.07 -1.21 22.57
CA LEU A 65 -6.47 0.19 22.60
C LEU A 65 -6.16 0.87 21.27
N ALA A 66 -7.14 1.63 20.77
CA ALA A 66 -6.96 2.54 19.63
C ALA A 66 -6.15 3.78 20.03
N ASN A 67 -6.22 4.18 21.30
CA ASN A 67 -5.55 5.37 21.80
C ASN A 67 -5.08 5.15 23.26
N LEU A 68 -3.77 5.22 23.48
CA LEU A 68 -3.18 5.04 24.81
C LEU A 68 -3.48 6.18 25.79
N VAL A 69 -3.71 7.40 25.30
CA VAL A 69 -3.97 8.60 26.12
C VAL A 69 -5.42 8.60 26.62
N THR A 70 -6.38 8.49 25.70
CA THR A 70 -7.81 8.49 26.04
C THR A 70 -8.28 7.12 26.54
N ARG A 71 -7.43 6.09 26.41
CA ARG A 71 -7.74 4.69 26.74
C ARG A 71 -8.91 4.13 25.93
N GLN A 72 -9.18 4.71 24.76
CA GLN A 72 -10.23 4.24 23.86
C GLN A 72 -9.92 2.82 23.39
N PRO A 73 -10.86 1.86 23.50
CA PRO A 73 -10.66 0.49 23.03
C PRO A 73 -10.52 0.44 21.51
N MET A 74 -9.73 -0.51 21.02
CA MET A 74 -9.72 -0.87 19.61
C MET A 74 -10.98 -1.67 19.28
N THR A 75 -11.69 -1.28 18.22
CA THR A 75 -12.90 -1.97 17.73
C THR A 75 -12.74 -2.33 16.25
N ASP A 76 -13.60 -3.22 15.76
CA ASP A 76 -13.64 -3.59 14.33
C ASP A 76 -13.98 -2.39 13.42
N ASP A 77 -14.63 -1.36 13.96
CA ASP A 77 -14.98 -0.11 13.27
C ASP A 77 -13.89 0.98 13.38
N THR A 78 -12.77 0.71 14.06
CA THR A 78 -11.72 1.71 14.26
C THR A 78 -10.94 1.96 12.97
N ILE A 79 -10.99 3.20 12.48
CA ILE A 79 -10.22 3.65 11.31
C ILE A 79 -8.73 3.70 11.66
N SER A 80 -7.90 3.13 10.80
CA SER A 80 -6.44 3.11 10.94
C SER A 80 -5.76 3.68 9.71
N GLN A 81 -4.58 4.29 9.89
CA GLN A 81 -3.75 4.69 8.75
C GLN A 81 -3.21 3.44 8.05
N ILE A 82 -3.60 3.25 6.79
CA ILE A 82 -3.24 2.05 6.01
C ILE A 82 -1.90 2.16 5.28
N GLY A 83 -1.25 3.33 5.36
CA GLY A 83 0.07 3.58 4.78
C GLY A 83 0.15 3.18 3.30
N SER A 84 1.11 2.33 2.97
CA SER A 84 1.38 1.95 1.57
C SER A 84 0.29 1.11 0.91
N ILE A 85 -0.71 0.61 1.65
CA ILE A 85 -1.90 -0.01 1.04
C ILE A 85 -2.64 1.01 0.15
N SER A 86 -2.55 2.31 0.44
CA SER A 86 -3.11 3.38 -0.40
C SER A 86 -2.68 3.28 -1.87
N LYS A 87 -1.50 2.72 -2.16
CA LYS A 87 -1.02 2.49 -3.53
C LYS A 87 -1.93 1.57 -4.34
N VAL A 88 -2.51 0.56 -3.69
CA VAL A 88 -3.46 -0.34 -4.36
C VAL A 88 -4.65 0.46 -4.88
N PHE A 89 -5.15 1.42 -4.10
CA PHE A 89 -6.25 2.27 -4.53
C PHE A 89 -5.84 3.26 -5.63
N THR A 90 -4.67 3.90 -5.52
CA THR A 90 -4.15 4.77 -6.59
C THR A 90 -3.97 4.00 -7.90
N ALA A 91 -3.42 2.78 -7.84
CA ALA A 91 -3.24 1.92 -9.00
C ALA A 91 -4.59 1.50 -9.60
N THR A 92 -5.56 1.09 -8.78
CA THR A 92 -6.93 0.79 -9.24
C THR A 92 -7.54 2.00 -9.93
N LEU A 93 -7.41 3.20 -9.35
CA LEU A 93 -7.92 4.42 -9.96
C LEU A 93 -7.24 4.74 -11.30
N ALA A 94 -5.92 4.58 -11.38
CA ALA A 94 -5.19 4.72 -12.65
C ALA A 94 -5.74 3.74 -13.70
N MET A 95 -6.01 2.48 -13.33
CA MET A 95 -6.55 1.47 -14.23
C MET A 95 -7.99 1.77 -14.69
N ILE A 96 -8.84 2.31 -13.81
CA ILE A 96 -10.18 2.79 -14.20
C ILE A 96 -10.06 3.85 -15.31
N LEU A 97 -9.16 4.83 -15.14
CA LEU A 97 -8.93 5.87 -16.15
C LEU A 97 -8.28 5.33 -17.43
N VAL A 98 -7.53 4.23 -17.37
CA VAL A 98 -7.04 3.51 -18.55
C VAL A 98 -8.20 2.86 -19.31
N GLU A 99 -9.12 2.21 -18.59
CA GLU A 99 -10.33 1.60 -19.20
C GLU A 99 -11.25 2.66 -19.82
N GLU A 100 -11.33 3.85 -19.22
CA GLU A 100 -12.04 5.02 -19.77
C GLU A 100 -11.31 5.69 -20.95
N GLY A 101 -10.07 5.28 -21.26
CA GLY A 101 -9.25 5.84 -22.34
C GLY A 101 -8.64 7.21 -22.04
N LEU A 102 -8.67 7.66 -20.78
CA LEU A 102 -8.06 8.92 -20.33
C LEU A 102 -6.56 8.76 -20.05
N LEU A 103 -6.14 7.56 -19.65
CA LEU A 103 -4.75 7.19 -19.41
C LEU A 103 -4.32 6.04 -20.31
N ASP A 104 -3.00 5.87 -20.45
CA ASP A 104 -2.37 4.81 -21.23
C ASP A 104 -1.14 4.33 -20.46
N LEU A 105 -0.99 3.02 -20.30
CA LEU A 105 0.12 2.46 -19.52
C LEU A 105 1.48 2.67 -20.19
N ASP A 106 1.52 2.72 -21.52
CA ASP A 106 2.74 2.64 -22.32
C ASP A 106 3.11 3.97 -22.99
N ARG A 107 2.26 5.00 -22.86
CA ARG A 107 2.65 6.36 -23.25
C ARG A 107 3.63 6.97 -22.25
N PRO A 108 4.62 7.74 -22.74
CA PRO A 108 5.50 8.50 -21.87
C PRO A 108 4.73 9.46 -20.96
N VAL A 109 5.16 9.58 -19.70
CA VAL A 109 4.48 10.41 -18.69
C VAL A 109 4.47 11.90 -19.03
N VAL A 110 5.43 12.35 -19.84
CA VAL A 110 5.47 13.72 -20.39
C VAL A 110 4.28 14.05 -21.28
N THR A 111 3.53 13.05 -21.75
CA THR A 111 2.25 13.28 -22.45
C THR A 111 1.24 14.03 -21.57
N TRP A 112 1.25 13.77 -20.26
CA TRP A 112 0.40 14.45 -19.28
C TRP A 112 1.14 15.54 -18.52
N VAL A 113 2.44 15.40 -18.31
CA VAL A 113 3.27 16.39 -17.60
C VAL A 113 4.42 16.88 -18.50
N PRO A 114 4.16 17.74 -19.50
CA PRO A 114 5.18 18.13 -20.49
C PRO A 114 6.42 18.79 -19.89
N ASP A 115 6.24 19.55 -18.80
CA ASP A 115 7.29 20.26 -18.10
C ASP A 115 7.84 19.49 -16.88
N LEU A 116 7.67 18.15 -16.85
CA LEU A 116 8.14 17.29 -15.76
C LEU A 116 9.62 17.55 -15.47
N PRO A 117 9.98 18.11 -14.30
CA PRO A 117 11.38 18.38 -13.99
C PRO A 117 12.03 17.06 -13.59
N LEU A 118 12.84 16.46 -14.46
CA LEU A 118 13.68 15.30 -14.15
C LEU A 118 15.12 15.61 -14.54
N ALA A 119 16.07 15.15 -13.71
CA ALA A 119 17.48 15.41 -13.95
C ALA A 119 18.02 14.71 -15.22
N ASP A 120 17.39 13.61 -15.63
CA ASP A 120 17.75 12.83 -16.81
C ASP A 120 16.69 13.00 -17.91
N GLU A 121 17.06 13.67 -19.00
CA GLU A 121 16.19 13.95 -20.15
C GLU A 121 15.78 12.68 -20.92
N SER A 122 16.66 11.68 -20.98
CA SER A 122 16.35 10.40 -21.61
C SER A 122 15.31 9.65 -20.81
N ALA A 123 15.45 9.62 -19.48
CA ALA A 123 14.43 9.04 -18.61
C ALA A 123 13.11 9.82 -18.70
N ARG A 124 13.16 11.16 -18.71
CA ARG A 124 11.99 12.03 -18.81
C ARG A 124 11.07 11.66 -19.98
N THR A 125 11.66 11.37 -21.14
CA THR A 125 10.92 11.06 -22.37
C THR A 125 10.55 9.58 -22.55
N THR A 126 11.00 8.69 -21.66
CA THR A 126 10.81 7.23 -21.78
C THR A 126 10.10 6.59 -20.58
N ILE A 127 10.03 7.25 -19.43
CA ILE A 127 9.22 6.78 -18.29
C ILE A 127 7.75 6.75 -18.72
N THR A 128 7.08 5.64 -18.43
CA THR A 128 5.66 5.44 -18.73
C THR A 128 4.88 5.24 -17.43
N LEU A 129 3.55 5.32 -17.49
CA LEU A 129 2.70 5.03 -16.34
C LEU A 129 2.91 3.60 -15.82
N ARG A 130 3.18 2.63 -16.72
CA ARG A 130 3.56 1.26 -16.35
C ARG A 130 4.78 1.26 -15.44
N HIS A 131 5.84 1.98 -15.81
CA HIS A 131 7.06 2.05 -15.00
C HIS A 131 6.82 2.66 -13.61
N LEU A 132 5.92 3.64 -13.49
CA LEU A 132 5.56 4.21 -12.19
C LEU A 132 4.84 3.17 -11.31
N LEU A 133 3.80 2.54 -11.86
CA LEU A 133 2.96 1.58 -11.15
C LEU A 133 3.73 0.30 -10.76
N SER A 134 4.71 -0.12 -11.57
CA SER A 134 5.55 -1.29 -11.32
C SER A 134 6.81 -1.00 -10.53
N HIS A 135 7.03 0.23 -10.05
CA HIS A 135 8.25 0.63 -9.32
C HIS A 135 9.55 0.40 -10.11
N THR A 136 9.53 0.67 -11.42
CA THR A 136 10.70 0.50 -12.31
C THR A 136 11.05 1.79 -13.05
N ALA A 137 10.70 2.95 -12.53
CA ALA A 137 11.00 4.23 -13.17
C ALA A 137 12.47 4.67 -13.02
N GLY A 138 13.22 4.04 -12.11
CA GLY A 138 14.66 4.21 -11.96
C GLY A 138 15.12 5.47 -11.21
N PHE A 139 14.24 6.43 -10.89
CA PHE A 139 14.57 7.59 -10.07
C PHE A 139 14.42 7.31 -8.57
N GLU A 140 15.08 8.15 -7.75
CA GLU A 140 15.01 8.10 -6.28
C GLU A 140 13.55 8.07 -5.79
N GLY A 141 13.21 7.03 -5.03
CA GLY A 141 11.81 6.71 -4.75
C GLY A 141 11.23 7.36 -3.50
N ASP A 142 12.02 7.59 -2.46
CA ASP A 142 11.51 7.95 -1.14
C ASP A 142 11.99 9.34 -0.70
N ARG A 143 11.04 10.28 -0.68
CA ARG A 143 11.19 11.59 -0.04
C ARG A 143 9.97 11.87 0.81
N PHE A 144 10.20 11.94 2.12
CA PHE A 144 9.19 12.24 3.13
C PHE A 144 9.20 13.74 3.44
N ILE A 145 8.96 14.54 2.40
CA ILE A 145 8.80 15.99 2.51
C ILE A 145 7.30 16.27 2.56
N ASP A 146 6.90 17.16 3.47
CA ASP A 146 5.53 17.69 3.50
C ASP A 146 5.36 18.74 2.41
N TYR A 147 4.53 18.45 1.42
CA TYR A 147 4.22 19.34 0.30
C TYR A 147 2.91 20.12 0.51
N GLY A 148 2.37 20.10 1.73
CA GLY A 148 1.12 20.74 2.09
C GLY A 148 -0.09 19.86 1.85
N ARG A 149 -1.27 20.44 2.09
CA ARG A 149 -2.57 19.75 2.11
C ARG A 149 -3.59 20.32 1.11
N GLY A 150 -3.18 21.30 0.30
CA GLY A 150 -4.03 21.91 -0.72
C GLY A 150 -4.06 21.08 -2.01
N ASP A 151 -4.95 21.47 -2.91
CA ASP A 151 -5.10 20.88 -4.26
C ASP A 151 -3.82 21.01 -5.11
N ASP A 152 -2.87 21.85 -4.69
CA ASP A 152 -1.56 22.04 -5.31
C ASP A 152 -0.46 21.11 -4.75
N SER A 153 -0.76 20.33 -3.70
CA SER A 153 0.24 19.49 -3.00
C SER A 153 0.94 18.49 -3.92
N LEU A 154 0.21 17.81 -4.81
CA LEU A 154 0.78 16.89 -5.80
C LEU A 154 1.60 17.62 -6.87
N ALA A 155 1.17 18.82 -7.27
CA ALA A 155 1.95 19.66 -8.19
C ALA A 155 3.27 20.11 -7.54
N ASN A 156 3.25 20.51 -6.27
CA ASN A 156 4.42 20.88 -5.48
C ASN A 156 5.37 19.68 -5.29
N ALA A 157 4.83 18.49 -5.04
CA ALA A 157 5.62 17.26 -4.96
C ALA A 157 6.34 16.97 -6.28
N VAL A 158 5.63 17.04 -7.42
CA VAL A 158 6.20 16.83 -8.75
C VAL A 158 7.20 17.93 -9.14
N ALA A 159 6.98 19.18 -8.75
CA ALA A 159 7.92 20.28 -9.01
C ALA A 159 9.30 20.04 -8.37
N ALA A 160 9.37 19.29 -7.27
CA ALA A 160 10.62 18.93 -6.62
C ALA A 160 11.42 17.82 -7.35
N PHE A 161 10.86 17.20 -8.41
CA PHE A 161 11.48 16.04 -9.07
C PHE A 161 12.81 16.35 -9.75
N GLY A 162 13.07 17.62 -10.10
CA GLY A 162 14.33 18.02 -10.75
C GLY A 162 15.56 17.77 -9.88
N THR A 163 15.37 17.52 -8.58
CA THR A 163 16.43 17.19 -7.64
C THR A 163 16.54 15.68 -7.38
N LEU A 164 15.67 14.84 -7.97
CA LEU A 164 15.76 13.39 -7.85
C LEU A 164 16.90 12.85 -8.70
N ARG A 165 17.70 11.97 -8.11
CA ARG A 165 18.72 11.24 -8.86
C ARG A 165 18.07 10.14 -9.69
N GLN A 166 18.46 10.04 -10.97
CA GLN A 166 18.19 8.87 -11.80
C GLN A 166 19.27 7.81 -11.52
N TRP A 167 18.87 6.63 -11.04
CA TRP A 167 19.80 5.54 -10.70
C TRP A 167 20.02 4.57 -11.86
N THR A 168 18.95 4.27 -12.61
CA THR A 168 18.94 3.30 -13.71
C THR A 168 18.00 3.75 -14.81
N ALA A 169 18.10 3.15 -16.00
CA ALA A 169 17.14 3.42 -17.05
C ALA A 169 15.73 2.91 -16.66
N PRO A 170 14.65 3.54 -17.16
CA PRO A 170 13.30 3.04 -16.93
C PRO A 170 13.15 1.59 -17.39
N GLY A 171 12.59 0.74 -16.53
CA GLY A 171 12.39 -0.69 -16.78
C GLY A 171 13.59 -1.59 -16.41
N GLU A 172 14.74 -1.03 -16.07
CA GLU A 172 15.97 -1.81 -15.82
C GLU A 172 15.95 -2.51 -14.46
N LEU A 173 15.58 -1.79 -13.39
CA LEU A 173 15.53 -2.33 -12.03
C LEU A 173 14.21 -2.01 -11.33
N TRP A 174 13.79 -2.93 -10.47
CA TRP A 174 12.75 -2.68 -9.50
C TRP A 174 13.32 -1.96 -8.28
N SER A 175 12.71 -0.84 -7.91
CA SER A 175 13.00 -0.12 -6.67
C SER A 175 11.70 0.54 -6.18
N TYR A 176 11.22 0.11 -5.02
CA TYR A 176 10.06 0.71 -4.38
C TYR A 176 10.15 2.24 -4.34
N SER A 177 9.05 2.91 -4.68
CA SER A 177 9.05 4.35 -4.95
C SER A 177 7.72 5.01 -4.58
N ASN A 178 7.74 5.86 -3.56
CA ASN A 178 6.65 6.78 -3.24
C ASN A 178 6.54 7.90 -4.28
N ALA A 179 7.66 8.44 -4.75
CA ALA A 179 7.70 9.46 -5.79
C ALA A 179 7.00 9.00 -7.08
N GLY A 180 7.15 7.72 -7.47
CA GLY A 180 6.41 7.16 -8.60
C GLY A 180 4.89 7.27 -8.43
N TYR A 181 4.40 7.11 -7.21
CA TYR A 181 2.98 7.26 -6.88
C TYR A 181 2.53 8.72 -6.76
N TYR A 182 3.40 9.65 -6.34
CA TYR A 182 3.10 11.09 -6.41
C TYR A 182 2.89 11.54 -7.86
N LEU A 183 3.79 11.12 -8.77
CA LEU A 183 3.63 11.43 -10.18
C LEU A 183 2.40 10.74 -10.80
N THR A 184 2.12 9.50 -10.41
CA THR A 184 0.89 8.79 -10.83
C THR A 184 -0.36 9.56 -10.40
N SER A 185 -0.45 9.97 -9.14
CA SER A 185 -1.58 10.75 -8.64
C SER A 185 -1.70 12.09 -9.37
N ARG A 186 -0.58 12.77 -9.64
CA ARG A 186 -0.60 14.03 -10.41
C ARG A 186 -1.07 13.83 -11.85
N ILE A 187 -0.69 12.74 -12.49
CA ILE A 187 -1.17 12.38 -13.84
C ILE A 187 -2.68 12.16 -13.84
N ILE A 188 -3.22 11.50 -12.80
CA ILE A 188 -4.67 11.31 -12.61
C ILE A 188 -5.38 12.67 -12.52
N GLU A 189 -4.86 13.62 -11.72
CA GLU A 189 -5.44 14.96 -11.61
C GLU A 189 -5.50 15.70 -12.95
N ILE A 190 -4.40 15.65 -13.70
CA ILE A 190 -4.30 16.34 -14.98
C ILE A 190 -5.24 15.70 -16.02
N ALA A 191 -5.27 14.37 -16.09
CA ALA A 191 -6.10 13.65 -17.06
C ALA A 191 -7.60 13.84 -16.81
N ALA A 192 -8.03 13.92 -15.54
CA ALA A 192 -9.43 14.11 -15.16
C ALA A 192 -9.82 15.58 -14.89
N GLY A 193 -8.85 16.49 -14.82
CA GLY A 193 -9.06 17.93 -14.61
C GLY A 193 -9.59 18.33 -13.22
N ARG A 194 -9.37 17.49 -12.19
CA ARG A 194 -9.92 17.68 -10.83
C ARG A 194 -8.92 17.19 -9.76
N PRO A 195 -9.05 17.61 -8.49
CA PRO A 195 -8.19 17.12 -7.41
C PRO A 195 -8.28 15.61 -7.21
N PHE A 196 -7.17 14.97 -6.84
CA PHE A 196 -7.07 13.52 -6.72
C PHE A 196 -8.12 12.93 -5.77
N GLU A 197 -8.32 13.55 -4.61
CA GLU A 197 -9.25 13.13 -3.57
C GLU A 197 -10.69 13.10 -4.06
N THR A 198 -11.04 14.04 -4.95
CA THR A 198 -12.36 14.13 -5.56
C THR A 198 -12.59 12.97 -6.53
N ILE A 199 -11.62 12.69 -7.40
CA ILE A 199 -11.70 11.60 -8.38
C ILE A 199 -11.74 10.26 -7.65
N PHE A 200 -10.88 10.08 -6.63
CA PHE A 200 -10.87 8.92 -5.77
C PHE A 200 -12.22 8.66 -5.11
N ARG A 201 -12.86 9.72 -4.58
CA ARG A 201 -14.18 9.59 -3.95
C ARG A 201 -15.24 9.12 -4.96
N GLU A 202 -15.36 9.82 -6.08
CA GLU A 202 -16.44 9.58 -7.05
C GLU A 202 -16.27 8.28 -7.85
N ARG A 203 -15.03 7.92 -8.21
CA ARG A 203 -14.76 6.78 -9.10
C ARG A 203 -14.49 5.48 -8.35
N LEU A 204 -14.13 5.56 -7.07
CA LEU A 204 -13.71 4.38 -6.31
C LEU A 204 -14.49 4.23 -4.99
N VAL A 205 -14.50 5.25 -4.13
CA VAL A 205 -15.08 5.14 -2.78
C VAL A 205 -16.59 4.98 -2.82
N GLU A 206 -17.29 5.86 -3.53
CA GLU A 206 -18.76 5.87 -3.59
C GLU A 206 -19.32 4.62 -4.28
N PRO A 207 -18.79 4.18 -5.46
CA PRO A 207 -19.27 2.95 -6.10
C PRO A 207 -19.05 1.69 -5.25
N LEU A 208 -17.98 1.65 -4.45
CA LEU A 208 -17.68 0.53 -3.55
C LEU A 208 -18.37 0.64 -2.18
N GLY A 209 -19.07 1.75 -1.91
CA GLY A 209 -19.73 1.99 -0.62
C GLY A 209 -18.77 2.14 0.56
N LEU A 210 -17.52 2.57 0.31
CA LEU A 210 -16.46 2.69 1.33
C LEU A 210 -16.66 3.94 2.21
N ARG A 211 -17.59 3.89 3.17
CA ARG A 211 -17.98 5.05 3.99
C ARG A 211 -16.89 5.62 4.89
N THR A 212 -15.81 4.87 5.16
CA THR A 212 -14.77 5.21 6.15
C THR A 212 -13.36 5.30 5.54
N ALA A 213 -13.27 5.66 4.25
CA ALA A 213 -12.00 5.90 3.55
C ALA A 213 -11.76 7.41 3.38
N PHE A 214 -10.71 7.93 4.01
CA PHE A 214 -10.41 9.37 4.09
C PHE A 214 -8.92 9.66 3.85
N PHE A 215 -8.61 10.90 3.45
CA PHE A 215 -7.24 11.42 3.36
C PHE A 215 -6.84 12.28 4.55
N PHE A 216 -7.81 12.96 5.16
CA PHE A 216 -7.55 14.08 6.06
C PHE A 216 -7.98 13.79 7.50
N ALA A 217 -7.23 14.34 8.46
CA ALA A 217 -7.48 14.10 9.88
C ALA A 217 -8.83 14.68 10.36
N GLU A 218 -9.25 15.82 9.80
CA GLU A 218 -10.54 16.45 10.10
C GLU A 218 -11.75 15.63 9.63
N ASP A 219 -11.59 14.79 8.61
CA ASP A 219 -12.63 13.83 8.24
C ASP A 219 -12.66 12.69 9.26
N VAL A 220 -11.48 12.15 9.60
CA VAL A 220 -11.30 10.99 10.49
C VAL A 220 -11.69 11.28 11.94
N ILE A 221 -11.49 12.50 12.45
CA ILE A 221 -11.73 12.83 13.87
C ILE A 221 -13.20 12.67 14.30
N THR A 222 -14.12 12.65 13.34
CA THR A 222 -15.55 12.41 13.57
C THR A 222 -15.91 10.92 13.73
N TRP A 223 -14.94 10.02 13.54
CA TRP A 223 -15.09 8.56 13.61
C TRP A 223 -14.19 7.96 14.70
N PRO A 224 -14.50 6.73 15.17
CA PRO A 224 -13.54 5.94 15.94
C PRO A 224 -12.26 5.73 15.13
N HIS A 225 -11.11 6.18 15.64
CA HIS A 225 -9.84 6.09 14.92
C HIS A 225 -8.69 5.76 15.87
N ALA A 226 -7.69 5.07 15.32
CA ALA A 226 -6.45 4.76 16.01
C ALA A 226 -5.47 5.92 15.94
N VAL A 227 -4.74 6.14 17.04
CA VAL A 227 -3.63 7.09 17.10
C VAL A 227 -2.31 6.35 16.88
N GLY A 228 -1.42 6.91 16.06
CA GLY A 228 -0.11 6.32 15.79
C GLY A 228 0.77 6.27 17.03
N HIS A 229 1.53 5.20 17.18
CA HIS A 229 2.47 4.99 18.28
C HIS A 229 3.84 4.59 17.74
N TYR A 230 4.89 5.14 18.36
CA TYR A 230 6.27 4.74 18.08
C TYR A 230 6.86 4.12 19.33
N LEU A 231 7.60 3.02 19.17
CA LEU A 231 8.42 2.48 20.24
C LEU A 231 9.56 3.46 20.47
N MET A 232 9.44 4.30 21.50
CA MET A 232 10.58 5.02 22.03
C MET A 232 11.59 3.96 22.48
N ARG A 233 12.80 3.93 21.91
CA ARG A 233 13.88 3.14 22.52
C ARG A 233 14.02 3.65 23.94
N ARG A 234 13.87 2.78 24.92
CA ARG A 234 14.32 3.08 26.29
C ARG A 234 15.85 3.18 26.20
N GLU A 235 16.39 4.34 26.55
CA GLU A 235 17.82 4.50 26.86
C GLU A 235 18.22 3.62 28.04
#